data_AF-H2Z3C4-F1
#
_entry.id   AF-H2Z3C4-F1
#
_cell.length_a   1.000
_cell.length_b   1.000
_cell.length_c   1.000
_cell.angle_alpha   90.00
_cell.angle_beta   90.00
_cell.angle_gamma   90.00
#
_symmetry.space_group_name_H-M   'P 1'
#
loop_
_entity.id
_entity.type
_entity.pdbx_description
1 polymer ?
#
loop_
_entity_poly.entity_id
_entity_poly.type
_entity_poly.pdbx_seq_one_letter_code
_entity_poly.pdbx_strand_id
1 'polypeptide(L)'
;MVPVNQDALHSQVLDACKREEREYQRFATDLESKVHQGVIEVASLAKSTVENAVTQLKKKYPTTHCRQMVSDESGQVIIISQMKEELEAAKQYFAKSAGIKAWRNVQAFTVDRDIFEYIQEFFPDRFNEIKSEYGAEWHLKEMDDEIQIQARQKDDGKSEKQFSPDGSNFKTAIMDVIDKIQQESEYFHSGF
;
A
#
# COMPACT_ATOMS: atom_id res chain seq x y z
N MET A 1 44.68 12.86 -49.19
CA MET A 1 43.84 13.12 -48.01
C MET A 1 42.55 12.36 -48.19
N VAL A 2 42.30 11.31 -47.39
CA VAL A 2 41.03 10.57 -47.45
C VAL A 2 39.98 11.42 -46.75
N PRO A 3 38.85 11.76 -47.39
CA PRO A 3 37.82 12.54 -46.74
C PRO A 3 37.21 11.69 -45.62
N VAL A 4 37.31 12.18 -44.38
CA VAL A 4 36.61 11.59 -43.24
C VAL A 4 35.12 11.83 -43.50
N ASN A 5 34.38 10.75 -43.74
CA ASN A 5 32.96 10.82 -44.02
C ASN A 5 32.23 11.21 -42.73
N GLN A 6 31.94 12.51 -42.59
CA GLN A 6 31.41 13.11 -41.36
C GLN A 6 30.07 12.49 -40.93
N ASP A 7 29.27 12.00 -41.88
CA ASP A 7 28.01 11.30 -41.61
C ASP A 7 28.22 9.94 -40.93
N ALA A 8 29.26 9.20 -41.31
CA ALA A 8 29.62 7.94 -40.69
C ALA A 8 30.16 8.15 -39.26
N LEU A 9 30.90 9.24 -39.04
CA LEU A 9 31.40 9.62 -37.73
C LEU A 9 30.26 10.04 -36.78
N HIS A 10 29.30 10.82 -37.29
CA HIS A 10 28.13 11.26 -36.53
C HIS A 10 27.22 10.08 -36.14
N SER A 11 27.02 9.11 -37.05
CA SER A 11 26.26 7.89 -36.75
C SER A 11 26.94 7.03 -35.67
N GLN A 12 28.27 6.89 -35.70
CA GLN A 12 29.01 6.12 -34.69
C GLN A 12 28.95 6.77 -33.29
N VAL A 13 29.01 8.10 -33.21
CA VAL A 13 28.88 8.83 -31.95
C VAL A 13 27.46 8.69 -31.39
N LEU A 14 26.42 8.79 -32.23
CA LEU A 14 25.03 8.55 -31.83
C LEU A 14 24.80 7.12 -31.31
N ASP A 15 25.38 6.12 -31.98
CA ASP A 15 25.28 4.72 -31.54
C ASP A 15 26.07 4.42 -30.26
N ALA A 16 27.16 5.17 -30.01
CA ALA A 16 27.86 5.13 -28.73
C ALA A 16 27.01 5.75 -27.62
N CYS A 17 26.46 6.95 -27.82
CA CYS A 17 25.59 7.61 -26.85
C CYS A 17 24.34 6.77 -26.51
N LYS A 18 23.69 6.16 -27.51
CA LYS A 18 22.53 5.28 -27.27
C LYS A 18 22.89 4.01 -26.49
N ARG A 19 24.09 3.47 -26.67
CA ARG A 19 24.56 2.32 -25.87
C ARG A 19 24.82 2.74 -24.42
N GLU A 20 25.46 3.87 -24.23
CA GLU A 20 25.73 4.43 -22.91
C GLU A 20 24.41 4.73 -22.17
N GLU A 21 23.43 5.32 -22.86
CA GLU A 21 22.09 5.55 -22.33
C GLU A 21 21.39 4.24 -21.92
N ARG A 22 21.48 3.19 -22.73
CA ARG A 22 20.95 1.86 -22.39
C ARG A 22 21.66 1.22 -21.21
N GLU A 23 22.97 1.41 -21.08
CA GLU A 23 23.72 0.94 -19.91
C GLU A 23 23.29 1.70 -18.65
N TYR A 24 23.18 3.03 -18.70
CA TYR A 24 22.66 3.82 -17.59
C TYR A 24 21.22 3.45 -17.22
N GLN A 25 20.35 3.21 -18.21
CA GLN A 25 19.00 2.72 -17.98
C GLN A 25 19.00 1.34 -17.29
N ARG A 26 19.85 0.41 -17.74
CA ARG A 26 20.00 -0.90 -17.07
C ARG A 26 20.49 -0.75 -15.63
N PHE A 27 21.49 0.10 -15.39
CA PHE A 27 21.97 0.37 -14.04
C PHE A 27 20.88 0.97 -13.16
N ALA A 28 20.04 1.88 -13.69
CA ALA A 28 18.89 2.43 -12.98
C ALA A 28 17.86 1.35 -12.63
N THR A 29 17.52 0.46 -13.56
CA THR A 29 16.58 -0.65 -13.33
C THR A 29 17.13 -1.66 -12.31
N ASP A 30 18.42 -1.98 -12.36
CA ASP A 30 19.07 -2.87 -11.39
C ASP A 30 19.11 -2.25 -9.99
N LEU A 31 19.28 -0.93 -9.89
CA LEU A 31 19.19 -0.17 -8.64
C LEU A 31 17.76 -0.13 -8.10
N GLU A 32 16.77 0.14 -8.94
CA GLU A 32 15.34 0.13 -8.59
C GLU A 32 14.87 -1.25 -8.11
N SER A 33 15.38 -2.33 -8.70
CA SER A 33 15.06 -3.70 -8.25
C SER A 33 15.62 -4.06 -6.87
N LYS A 34 16.59 -3.29 -6.36
CA LYS A 34 17.28 -3.51 -5.08
C LYS A 34 16.86 -2.55 -3.98
N VAL A 35 15.99 -1.58 -4.28
CA VAL A 35 15.49 -0.63 -3.29
C VAL A 35 14.00 -0.83 -3.05
N HIS A 36 13.62 -0.84 -1.79
CA HIS A 36 12.25 -0.92 -1.35
C HIS A 36 11.74 0.49 -1.07
N GLN A 37 10.58 0.81 -1.63
CA GLN A 37 9.91 2.09 -1.45
C GLN A 37 8.62 1.90 -0.64
N GLY A 38 8.39 2.81 0.30
CA GLY A 38 7.14 2.93 1.03
C GLY A 38 6.61 4.35 0.96
N VAL A 39 5.29 4.50 0.79
CA VAL A 39 4.61 5.79 0.76
C VAL A 39 3.78 5.94 2.03
N ILE A 40 3.83 7.12 2.63
CA ILE A 40 3.02 7.50 3.79
C ILE A 40 2.23 8.76 3.42
N GLU A 41 0.91 8.69 3.53
CA GLU A 41 0.05 9.86 3.36
C GLU A 41 0.10 10.75 4.60
N VAL A 42 0.26 12.05 4.37
CA VAL A 42 0.43 13.09 5.40
C VAL A 42 -0.44 14.32 5.12
N ALA A 43 -1.44 14.22 4.23
CA ALA A 43 -2.27 15.34 3.77
C ALA A 43 -3.00 16.09 4.91
N SER A 44 -3.26 15.44 6.05
CA SER A 44 -3.92 16.04 7.22
C SER A 44 -2.96 16.58 8.28
N LEU A 45 -1.65 16.49 8.06
CA LEU A 45 -0.63 16.89 9.05
C LEU A 45 -0.10 18.29 8.78
N ALA A 46 0.17 19.03 9.86
CA ALA A 46 0.89 20.30 9.75
C ALA A 46 2.28 20.07 9.14
N LYS A 47 2.68 20.94 8.20
CA LYS A 47 3.96 20.87 7.49
C LYS A 47 5.16 20.78 8.45
N SER A 48 5.14 21.54 9.55
CA SER A 48 6.18 21.52 10.58
C SER A 48 6.32 20.17 11.30
N THR A 49 5.21 19.46 11.50
CA THR A 49 5.21 18.10 12.07
C THR A 49 5.88 17.11 11.12
N VAL A 50 5.56 17.20 9.83
CA VAL A 50 6.16 16.35 8.79
C VAL A 50 7.66 16.61 8.68
N GLU A 51 8.08 17.88 8.60
CA GLU A 51 9.50 18.26 8.49
C GLU A 51 10.32 17.80 9.71
N ASN A 52 9.76 17.92 10.92
CA ASN A 52 10.39 17.41 12.14
C ASN A 52 10.54 15.89 12.12
N ALA A 53 9.50 15.16 11.68
CA ALA A 53 9.53 13.71 11.59
C ALA A 53 10.54 13.22 10.53
N VAL A 54 10.63 13.89 9.37
CA VAL A 54 11.66 13.62 8.35
C VAL A 54 13.06 13.84 8.93
N THR A 55 13.26 14.94 9.67
CA THR A 55 14.56 15.25 10.28
C THR A 55 14.97 14.20 11.30
N GLN A 56 14.05 13.74 12.14
CA GLN A 56 14.33 12.65 13.09
C GLN A 56 14.60 11.33 12.38
N LEU A 57 13.86 11.01 11.32
CA LEU A 57 14.05 9.80 10.53
C LEU A 57 15.46 9.75 9.91
N LYS A 58 15.90 10.85 9.29
CA LYS A 58 17.26 10.97 8.73
C LYS A 58 18.36 10.79 9.77
N LYS A 59 18.13 11.21 11.01
CA LYS A 59 19.09 11.00 12.11
C LYS A 59 19.16 9.54 12.55
N LYS A 60 18.04 8.83 12.55
CA LYS A 60 17.95 7.45 13.02
C LYS A 60 18.32 6.42 11.95
N TYR A 61 17.97 6.68 10.69
CA TYR A 61 18.20 5.81 9.54
C TYR A 61 18.97 6.58 8.45
N PRO A 62 20.29 6.78 8.61
CA PRO A 62 21.09 7.60 7.69
C PRO A 62 21.21 6.98 6.28
N THR A 63 21.04 5.67 6.17
CA THR A 63 21.03 4.88 4.94
C THR A 63 19.70 4.90 4.21
N THR A 64 18.63 5.39 4.87
CA THR A 64 17.30 5.51 4.29
C THR A 64 17.12 6.89 3.66
N HIS A 65 16.62 6.93 2.43
CA HIS A 65 16.25 8.16 1.76
C HIS A 65 14.79 8.50 2.03
N CYS A 66 14.51 9.79 2.22
CA CYS A 66 13.17 10.28 2.52
C CYS A 66 12.90 11.52 1.67
N ARG A 67 11.84 11.45 0.85
CA ARG A 67 11.39 12.53 -0.02
C ARG A 67 9.97 12.90 0.34
N GLN A 68 9.76 14.17 0.66
CA GLN A 68 8.44 14.72 0.90
C GLN A 68 7.89 15.27 -0.43
N MET A 69 6.68 14.85 -0.80
CA MET A 69 5.90 15.46 -1.87
C MET A 69 4.70 16.14 -1.22
N VAL A 70 4.79 17.45 -1.00
CA VAL A 70 3.64 18.25 -0.55
C VAL A 70 3.06 18.96 -1.76
N SER A 71 1.80 18.67 -2.06
CA SER A 71 0.94 19.55 -2.86
C SER A 71 -0.16 20.11 -1.94
N ASP A 72 -0.80 21.20 -2.36
CA ASP A 72 -1.81 21.89 -1.56
C ASP A 72 -3.05 21.03 -1.24
N GLU A 73 -3.26 19.92 -1.96
CA GLU A 73 -4.41 19.01 -1.79
C GLU A 73 -4.00 17.56 -1.43
N SER A 74 -2.72 17.21 -1.57
CA SER A 74 -2.20 15.88 -1.22
C SER A 74 -0.78 15.96 -0.68
N GLY A 75 -0.57 15.41 0.51
CA GLY A 75 0.74 15.32 1.15
C GLY A 75 1.18 13.87 1.22
N GLN A 76 2.37 13.55 0.70
CA GLN A 76 2.97 12.23 0.77
C GLN A 76 4.43 12.31 1.21
N VAL A 77 4.89 11.29 1.93
CA VAL A 77 6.29 11.06 2.25
C VAL A 77 6.68 9.71 1.69
N ILE A 78 7.69 9.71 0.81
CA ILE A 78 8.27 8.54 0.22
C ILE A 78 9.54 8.20 1.00
N ILE A 79 9.60 6.98 1.52
CA ILE A 79 10.76 6.42 2.23
C ILE A 79 11.34 5.31 1.35
N ILE A 80 12.65 5.33 1.14
CA ILE A 80 13.38 4.40 0.27
C ILE A 80 14.53 3.79 1.07
N SER A 81 14.61 2.47 1.13
CA SER A 81 15.70 1.75 1.77
C SER A 81 16.13 0.53 0.94
N GLN A 82 17.39 0.13 1.04
CA GLN A 82 17.90 -1.09 0.42
C GLN A 82 17.44 -2.37 1.14
N MET A 83 16.97 -2.25 2.40
CA MET A 83 16.49 -3.39 3.19
C MET A 83 15.00 -3.24 3.51
N LYS A 84 14.22 -4.28 3.21
CA LYS A 84 12.77 -4.29 3.46
C LYS A 84 12.42 -4.12 4.93
N GLU A 85 13.19 -4.75 5.83
CA GLU A 85 12.98 -4.66 7.27
C GLU A 85 13.29 -3.25 7.80
N GLU A 86 14.35 -2.61 7.28
CA GLU A 86 14.69 -1.22 7.61
C GLU A 86 13.62 -0.26 7.10
N LEU A 87 13.07 -0.49 5.90
CA LEU A 87 11.96 0.30 5.37
C LEU A 87 10.74 0.25 6.30
N GLU A 88 10.33 -0.93 6.75
CA GLU A 88 9.17 -1.05 7.65
C GLU A 88 9.45 -0.41 9.02
N ALA A 89 10.65 -0.59 9.57
CA ALA A 89 11.04 0.08 10.81
C ALA A 89 11.07 1.62 10.67
N ALA A 90 11.56 2.12 9.53
CA ALA A 90 11.61 3.54 9.21
C ALA A 90 10.20 4.13 9.04
N LYS A 91 9.29 3.42 8.36
CA LYS A 91 7.87 3.82 8.23
C LYS A 91 7.18 3.92 9.59
N GLN A 92 7.35 2.91 10.45
CA GLN A 92 6.77 2.92 11.80
C GLN A 92 7.36 4.05 12.66
N TYR A 93 8.67 4.29 12.55
CA TYR A 93 9.32 5.38 13.26
C TYR A 93 8.85 6.76 12.79
N PHE A 94 8.76 6.96 11.47
CA PHE A 94 8.19 8.19 10.89
C PHE A 94 6.78 8.42 11.41
N ALA A 95 5.94 7.39 11.32
CA ALA A 95 4.56 7.47 11.74
C ALA A 95 4.46 7.89 13.22
N LYS A 96 5.24 7.23 14.09
CA LYS A 96 5.32 7.59 15.52
C LYS A 96 5.79 9.03 15.74
N SER A 97 6.86 9.46 15.08
CA SER A 97 7.42 10.81 15.23
C SER A 97 6.49 11.91 14.70
N ALA A 98 5.72 11.62 13.66
CA ALA A 98 4.74 12.53 13.08
C ALA A 98 3.38 12.51 13.82
N GLY A 99 3.24 11.70 14.88
CA GLY A 99 1.94 11.49 15.55
C GLY A 99 0.91 10.77 14.69
N ILE A 100 1.36 10.17 13.58
CA ILE A 100 0.56 9.28 12.73
C ILE A 100 0.48 7.95 13.48
N LYS A 101 -0.65 7.73 14.16
CA LYS A 101 -0.90 6.45 14.83
C LYS A 101 -0.86 5.33 13.79
N ALA A 102 -0.10 4.27 14.03
CA ALA A 102 0.20 3.24 13.01
C ALA A 102 -1.09 2.68 12.39
N TRP A 103 -1.29 2.97 11.09
CA TRP A 103 -2.46 2.57 10.33
C TRP A 103 -2.29 1.08 10.01
N ARG A 104 -3.04 0.20 10.69
CA ARG A 104 -3.16 -1.18 10.24
C ARG A 104 -4.27 -1.22 9.20
N ASN A 105 -3.86 -1.32 7.95
CA ASN A 105 -4.75 -1.57 6.83
C ASN A 105 -4.74 -3.07 6.56
N VAL A 106 -5.92 -3.66 6.42
CA VAL A 106 -6.04 -5.00 5.85
C VAL A 106 -5.71 -4.89 4.37
N GLN A 107 -4.92 -5.84 3.85
CA GLN A 107 -4.72 -5.95 2.41
C GLN A 107 -6.08 -6.20 1.74
N ALA A 108 -6.38 -5.45 0.68
CA ALA A 108 -7.64 -5.61 -0.03
C ALA A 108 -7.81 -7.06 -0.51
N PHE A 109 -9.01 -7.61 -0.33
CA PHE A 109 -9.38 -8.94 -0.82
C PHE A 109 -10.77 -8.90 -1.46
N THR A 110 -11.04 -9.84 -2.34
CA THR A 110 -12.31 -9.90 -3.09
C THR A 110 -13.20 -11.01 -2.56
N VAL A 111 -14.50 -10.80 -2.71
CA VAL A 111 -15.56 -11.76 -2.43
C VAL A 111 -16.57 -11.69 -3.56
N ASP A 112 -17.30 -12.79 -3.79
CA ASP A 112 -18.39 -12.84 -4.76
C ASP A 112 -19.47 -11.80 -4.41
N ARG A 113 -19.89 -11.03 -5.42
CA ARG A 113 -20.83 -9.93 -5.27
C ARG A 113 -22.21 -10.41 -4.80
N ASP A 114 -22.76 -11.44 -5.42
CA ASP A 114 -24.11 -11.93 -5.13
C ASP A 114 -24.20 -12.43 -3.69
N ILE A 115 -23.16 -13.16 -3.26
CA ILE A 115 -23.04 -13.63 -1.88
C ILE A 115 -22.93 -12.46 -0.91
N PHE A 116 -22.11 -11.47 -1.22
CA PHE A 116 -21.93 -10.32 -0.34
C PHE A 116 -23.19 -9.45 -0.24
N GLU A 117 -23.87 -9.18 -1.36
CA GLU A 117 -25.13 -8.43 -1.38
C GLU A 117 -26.24 -9.18 -0.63
N TYR A 118 -26.38 -10.48 -0.86
CA TYR A 118 -27.35 -11.32 -0.13
C TYR A 118 -27.09 -11.25 1.39
N ILE A 119 -25.84 -11.35 1.81
CA ILE A 119 -25.49 -11.25 3.22
C ILE A 119 -25.78 -9.85 3.79
N GLN A 120 -25.51 -8.78 3.03
CA GLN A 120 -25.84 -7.43 3.46
C GLN A 120 -27.35 -7.20 3.61
N GLU A 121 -28.17 -7.80 2.75
CA GLU A 121 -29.62 -7.67 2.80
C GLU A 121 -30.25 -8.49 3.94
N PHE A 122 -29.83 -9.74 4.10
CA PHE A 122 -30.50 -10.70 5.00
C PHE A 122 -29.79 -10.90 6.35
N PHE A 123 -28.49 -10.65 6.43
CA PHE A 123 -27.68 -10.85 7.65
C PHE A 123 -26.75 -9.65 8.00
N PRO A 124 -27.25 -8.40 7.95
CA PRO A 124 -26.41 -7.21 8.18
C PRO A 124 -25.78 -7.17 9.57
N ASP A 125 -26.45 -7.76 10.57
CA ASP A 125 -25.99 -7.73 11.97
C ASP A 125 -24.66 -8.46 12.16
N ARG A 126 -24.42 -9.57 11.43
CA ARG A 126 -23.16 -10.34 11.51
C ARG A 126 -21.95 -9.55 11.02
N PHE A 127 -22.15 -8.74 9.99
CA PHE A 127 -21.10 -7.86 9.45
C PHE A 127 -20.85 -6.67 10.37
N ASN A 128 -21.91 -6.11 10.95
CA ASN A 128 -21.80 -5.05 11.94
C ASN A 128 -21.11 -5.51 13.24
N GLU A 129 -21.31 -6.76 13.65
CA GLU A 129 -20.58 -7.39 14.78
C GLU A 129 -19.07 -7.39 14.52
N ILE A 130 -18.61 -7.89 13.36
CA ILE A 130 -17.18 -7.87 12.98
C ILE A 130 -16.65 -6.44 12.94
N LYS A 131 -17.40 -5.54 12.33
CA LYS A 131 -17.04 -4.13 12.24
C LYS A 131 -16.86 -3.50 13.62
N SER A 132 -17.71 -3.86 14.59
CA SER A 132 -17.61 -3.39 15.96
C SER A 132 -16.49 -4.08 16.75
N GLU A 133 -16.24 -5.38 16.52
CA GLU A 133 -15.23 -6.16 17.25
C GLU A 133 -13.80 -5.69 16.95
N TYR A 134 -13.57 -5.28 15.70
CA TYR A 134 -12.29 -4.75 15.21
C TYR A 134 -12.27 -3.22 15.12
N GLY A 135 -13.36 -2.55 15.51
CA GLY A 135 -13.57 -1.12 15.31
C GLY A 135 -13.25 -0.70 13.89
N ALA A 136 -13.63 -1.46 12.86
CA ALA A 136 -13.15 -1.25 11.52
C ALA A 136 -13.95 -0.17 10.75
N GLU A 137 -13.26 0.62 9.92
CA GLU A 137 -13.80 1.36 8.78
C GLU A 137 -13.62 0.53 7.52
N TRP A 138 -14.66 0.49 6.69
CA TRP A 138 -14.72 -0.36 5.50
C TRP A 138 -14.74 0.54 4.28
N HIS A 139 -13.95 0.15 3.28
CA HIS A 139 -14.00 0.68 1.93
C HIS A 139 -14.35 -0.49 1.01
N LEU A 140 -15.53 -0.40 0.41
CA LEU A 140 -16.03 -1.37 -0.54
C LEU A 140 -15.86 -0.79 -1.94
N LYS A 141 -15.35 -1.61 -2.86
CA LYS A 141 -15.28 -1.29 -4.27
C LYS A 141 -15.92 -2.40 -5.07
N GLU A 142 -17.03 -2.09 -5.73
CA GLU A 142 -17.69 -2.99 -6.66
C GLU A 142 -16.85 -3.15 -7.93
N MET A 143 -16.67 -4.40 -8.37
CA MET A 143 -15.98 -4.77 -9.60
C MET A 143 -16.76 -5.90 -10.27
N ASP A 144 -17.47 -5.66 -11.37
CA ASP A 144 -18.26 -6.68 -12.10
C ASP A 144 -18.95 -7.71 -11.17
N ASP A 145 -18.39 -8.93 -11.07
CA ASP A 145 -18.92 -10.06 -10.28
C ASP A 145 -18.34 -10.20 -8.86
N GLU A 146 -17.46 -9.27 -8.45
CA GLU A 146 -16.76 -9.27 -7.16
C GLU A 146 -16.90 -7.94 -6.40
N ILE A 147 -16.84 -8.01 -5.08
CA ILE A 147 -16.67 -6.86 -4.20
C ILE A 147 -15.30 -6.93 -3.56
N GLN A 148 -14.48 -5.90 -3.82
CA GLN A 148 -13.21 -5.73 -3.14
C GLN A 148 -13.46 -5.04 -1.78
N ILE A 149 -13.09 -5.74 -0.71
CA ILE A 149 -13.19 -5.27 0.67
C ILE A 149 -11.81 -4.81 1.13
N GLN A 150 -11.73 -3.57 1.59
CA GLN A 150 -10.59 -3.03 2.31
C GLN A 150 -11.05 -2.52 3.67
N ALA A 151 -10.31 -2.82 4.73
CA ALA A 151 -10.67 -2.40 6.08
C ALA A 151 -9.51 -1.75 6.81
N ARG A 152 -9.86 -0.83 7.71
CA ARG A 152 -8.94 -0.05 8.54
C ARG A 152 -9.43 -0.05 9.98
N GLN A 153 -8.58 -0.34 10.95
CA GLN A 153 -8.97 -0.30 12.36
C GLN A 153 -9.07 1.16 12.84
N LYS A 154 -10.17 1.51 13.51
CA LYS A 154 -10.37 2.80 14.18
C LYS A 154 -9.50 2.88 15.42
N ASP A 155 -9.20 4.11 15.80
CA ASP A 155 -8.37 4.43 16.96
C ASP A 155 -9.24 5.08 18.04
N ASP A 156 -10.31 4.38 18.43
CA ASP A 156 -11.30 4.87 19.40
C ASP A 156 -11.02 4.40 20.84
N GLY A 157 -9.84 3.82 21.09
CA GLY A 157 -9.35 3.48 22.44
C GLY A 157 -10.07 2.31 23.11
N LYS A 158 -10.91 1.56 22.37
CA LYS A 158 -11.53 0.34 22.86
C LYS A 158 -10.53 -0.81 22.90
N SER A 159 -10.77 -1.79 23.79
CA SER A 159 -10.01 -3.05 23.84
C SER A 159 -10.42 -3.95 22.67
N GLU A 160 -10.05 -3.57 21.46
CA GLU A 160 -10.44 -4.28 20.25
C GLU A 160 -9.41 -5.33 19.86
N LYS A 161 -9.87 -6.34 19.10
CA LYS A 161 -8.95 -7.27 18.45
C LYS A 161 -8.09 -6.49 17.48
N GLN A 162 -6.77 -6.56 17.64
CA GLN A 162 -5.86 -5.92 16.70
C GLN A 162 -5.88 -6.68 15.37
N PHE A 163 -5.85 -5.97 14.25
CA PHE A 163 -5.48 -6.60 12.98
C PHE A 163 -4.11 -7.26 13.12
N SER A 164 -3.93 -8.46 12.57
CA SER A 164 -2.61 -9.04 12.37
C SER A 164 -1.78 -8.09 11.49
N PRO A 165 -0.43 -8.20 11.47
CA PRO A 165 0.42 -7.32 10.68
C PRO A 165 0.06 -7.23 9.18
N ASP A 166 -0.60 -8.25 8.65
CA ASP A 166 -1.09 -8.39 7.28
C ASP A 166 -2.63 -8.29 7.15
N GLY A 167 -3.36 -8.14 8.26
CA GLY A 167 -4.82 -8.13 8.30
C GLY A 167 -5.49 -9.49 8.06
N SER A 168 -4.73 -10.59 8.02
CA SER A 168 -5.25 -11.95 7.83
C SER A 168 -6.34 -12.35 8.81
N ASN A 169 -6.25 -11.97 10.10
CA ASN A 169 -7.27 -12.34 11.09
C ASN A 169 -8.66 -11.72 10.81
N PHE A 170 -8.69 -10.48 10.33
CA PHE A 170 -9.93 -9.81 9.91
C PHE A 170 -10.50 -10.44 8.65
N LYS A 171 -9.64 -10.73 7.66
CA LYS A 171 -10.04 -11.45 6.45
C LYS A 171 -10.67 -12.80 6.79
N THR A 172 -10.02 -13.59 7.65
CA THR A 172 -10.55 -14.88 8.10
C THR A 172 -11.89 -14.73 8.78
N ALA A 173 -12.07 -13.74 9.66
CA ALA A 173 -13.35 -13.51 10.33
C ALA A 173 -14.50 -13.22 9.34
N ILE A 174 -14.23 -12.45 8.27
CA ILE A 174 -15.23 -12.18 7.23
C ILE A 174 -15.55 -13.45 6.43
N MET A 175 -14.52 -14.18 5.97
CA MET A 175 -14.73 -15.41 5.21
C MET A 175 -15.49 -16.46 6.05
N ASP A 176 -15.18 -16.59 7.34
CA ASP A 176 -15.88 -17.51 8.25
C ASP A 176 -17.38 -17.17 8.39
N VAL A 177 -17.74 -15.88 8.36
CA VAL A 177 -19.15 -15.46 8.38
C VAL A 177 -19.83 -15.76 7.05
N ILE A 178 -19.15 -15.49 5.93
CA ILE A 178 -19.67 -15.82 4.60
C ILE A 178 -19.93 -17.33 4.49
N ASP A 179 -18.95 -18.16 4.84
CA ASP A 179 -19.04 -19.62 4.78
C ASP A 179 -20.18 -20.15 5.66
N LYS A 180 -20.33 -19.62 6.88
CA LYS A 180 -21.44 -20.00 7.78
C LYS A 180 -22.80 -19.63 7.20
N ILE A 181 -22.93 -18.41 6.68
CA ILE A 181 -24.20 -17.98 6.10
C ILE A 181 -24.53 -18.83 4.86
N GLN A 182 -23.56 -19.14 4.00
CA GLN A 182 -23.77 -20.03 2.86
C GLN A 182 -24.25 -21.42 3.28
N GLN A 183 -23.66 -21.98 4.35
CA GLN A 183 -24.11 -23.26 4.92
C GLN A 183 -25.53 -23.18 5.51
N GLU A 184 -25.84 -22.10 6.24
CA GLU A 184 -27.15 -21.90 6.89
C GLU A 184 -28.26 -21.56 5.90
N SER A 185 -27.93 -20.87 4.81
CA SER A 185 -28.89 -20.45 3.78
C SER A 185 -29.17 -21.52 2.73
N GLU A 186 -28.58 -22.72 2.85
CA GLU A 186 -28.58 -23.76 1.81
C GLU A 186 -28.20 -23.21 0.42
N TYR A 187 -27.39 -22.14 0.39
CA TYR A 187 -26.94 -21.49 -0.85
C TYR A 187 -25.86 -22.36 -1.49
N PHE A 188 -26.27 -23.52 -2.00
CA PHE A 188 -25.49 -24.29 -2.94
C PHE A 188 -25.48 -23.51 -4.23
N HIS A 189 -24.30 -22.98 -4.58
CA HIS A 189 -24.03 -22.50 -5.92
C HIS A 189 -24.24 -23.68 -6.87
N SER A 190 -25.45 -23.75 -7.44
CA SER A 190 -25.80 -24.68 -8.50
C SER A 190 -25.28 -24.10 -9.82
N GLY A 191 -23.96 -23.97 -9.91
CA GLY A 191 -23.26 -23.71 -11.16
C GLY A 191 -22.95 -25.03 -11.85
N PHE A 192 -23.76 -25.35 -12.85
CA PHE A 192 -23.60 -26.31 -13.96
C PHE A 192 -22.42 -27.30 -13.97
#